data_AF-A0A522VY59-F1
#
_entry.id   AF-A0A522VY59-F1
#
_cell.length_a   1.000
_cell.length_b   1.000
_cell.length_c   1.000
_cell.angle_alpha   90.00
_cell.angle_beta   90.00
_cell.angle_gamma   90.00
#
_symmetry.space_group_name_H-M   'P 1'
#
loop_
_entity.id
_entity.type
_entity.pdbx_description
1 polymer ?
#
loop_
_entity_poly.entity_id
_entity_poly.type
_entity_poly.pdbx_seq_one_letter_code
_entity_poly.pdbx_strand_id
1 'polypeptide(L)'
;MHVRADFGSERASPDARQIADWIVDAADNGGLPFVIVDKADARVFVFDAAGRIRGAAPALLGAARGDYTVPGIGDRQYSEMPPKTRTTPAGRFVAALGMSTRGEDVLWVDYEGAVSLHRVVTKNPGERRLERLATPTPLDNRISYGCINVPAQFYEAVIRPTFIGTEGIVYVLPETAPARELFGSYDAYERWRQRH
;
A
#
# COMPACT_ATOMS: atom_id res chain seq x y z
N MET A 1 2.18 28.47 -6.12
CA MET A 1 1.50 27.77 -5.03
C MET A 1 2.15 26.39 -4.92
N HIS A 2 2.68 26.01 -3.77
CA HIS A 2 3.32 24.70 -3.59
C HIS A 2 2.21 23.63 -3.53
N VAL A 3 2.20 22.70 -4.49
CA VAL A 3 1.19 21.64 -4.54
C VAL A 3 1.64 20.49 -3.65
N ARG A 4 0.78 20.07 -2.72
CA ARG A 4 1.03 19.01 -1.73
C ARG A 4 -0.16 18.08 -1.67
N ALA A 5 0.07 16.87 -1.19
CA ALA A 5 -1.01 15.96 -0.85
C ALA A 5 -1.73 16.43 0.42
N ASP A 6 -3.05 16.30 0.42
CA ASP A 6 -3.91 16.63 1.55
C ASP A 6 -4.30 15.34 2.29
N PHE A 7 -3.68 15.11 3.45
CA PHE A 7 -4.01 14.00 4.34
C PHE A 7 -5.24 14.26 5.22
N GLY A 8 -5.86 15.44 5.15
CA GLY A 8 -6.91 15.85 6.07
C GLY A 8 -6.43 15.73 7.53
N SER A 9 -7.22 15.05 8.36
CA SER A 9 -6.87 14.79 9.77
C SER A 9 -6.04 13.51 9.99
N GLU A 10 -5.67 12.80 8.92
CA GLU A 10 -4.95 11.54 9.06
C GLU A 10 -3.51 11.75 9.53
N ARG A 11 -3.09 10.87 10.45
CA ARG A 11 -1.69 10.78 10.88
C ARG A 11 -0.94 9.88 9.90
N ALA A 12 0.16 10.39 9.38
CA ALA A 12 1.03 9.70 8.44
C ALA A 12 2.49 9.94 8.82
N SER A 13 3.33 8.95 8.56
CA SER A 13 4.77 9.03 8.76
C SER A 13 5.40 10.16 7.92
N PRO A 14 6.59 10.64 8.29
CA PRO A 14 7.33 11.61 7.47
C PRO A 14 7.54 11.11 6.04
N ASP A 15 7.90 9.84 5.86
CA ASP A 15 8.14 9.24 4.54
C ASP A 15 6.85 9.20 3.72
N ALA A 16 5.73 8.78 4.30
CA ALA A 16 4.45 8.78 3.59
C ALA A 16 4.03 10.18 3.14
N ARG A 17 4.23 11.20 3.98
CA ARG A 17 3.94 12.60 3.61
C ARG A 17 4.86 13.10 2.51
N GLN A 18 6.17 12.85 2.64
CA GLN A 18 7.16 13.28 1.66
C GLN A 18 6.89 12.65 0.29
N ILE A 19 6.60 11.34 0.25
CA ILE A 19 6.31 10.65 -1.00
C ILE A 19 4.98 11.12 -1.59
N ALA A 20 3.93 11.33 -0.79
CA ALA A 20 2.67 11.86 -1.28
C ALA A 20 2.82 13.27 -1.89
N ASP A 21 3.55 14.15 -1.22
CA ASP A 21 3.83 15.51 -1.72
C ASP A 21 4.61 15.46 -3.03
N TRP A 22 5.61 14.58 -3.12
CA TRP A 22 6.38 14.37 -4.34
C TRP A 22 5.53 13.80 -5.49
N ILE A 23 4.68 12.81 -5.23
CA ILE A 23 3.79 12.22 -6.25
C ILE A 23 2.96 13.30 -6.93
N VAL A 24 2.39 14.21 -6.12
CA VAL A 24 1.54 15.30 -6.63
C VAL A 24 2.37 16.39 -7.31
N ASP A 25 3.51 16.82 -6.75
CA ASP A 25 4.38 17.84 -7.36
C ASP A 25 4.97 17.38 -8.70
N ALA A 26 5.37 16.11 -8.78
CA ALA A 26 5.94 15.50 -9.99
C ALA A 26 4.88 15.04 -10.98
N ALA A 27 3.60 15.00 -10.58
CA ALA A 27 2.52 14.32 -11.30
C ALA A 27 2.86 12.85 -11.64
N ASP A 28 3.57 12.16 -10.75
CA ASP A 28 4.06 10.79 -10.98
C ASP A 28 2.90 9.78 -11.07
N ASN A 29 1.77 10.06 -10.42
CA ASN A 29 0.53 9.29 -10.55
C ASN A 29 -0.13 9.43 -11.93
N GLY A 30 0.36 10.30 -12.81
CA GLY A 30 -0.18 10.47 -14.17
C GLY A 30 -1.64 10.94 -14.21
N GLY A 31 -2.12 11.60 -13.15
CA GLY A 31 -3.53 12.00 -13.02
C GLY A 31 -4.49 10.87 -12.64
N LEU A 32 -3.97 9.69 -12.23
CA LEU A 32 -4.78 8.58 -11.71
C LEU A 32 -4.93 8.68 -10.18
N PRO A 33 -5.99 8.11 -9.57
CA PRO A 33 -6.01 7.91 -8.13
C PRO A 33 -4.80 7.07 -7.68
N PHE A 34 -4.35 7.27 -6.45
CA PHE A 34 -3.21 6.53 -5.94
C PHE A 34 -3.35 6.12 -4.49
N VAL A 35 -2.57 5.13 -4.12
CA VAL A 35 -2.52 4.56 -2.77
C VAL A 35 -1.09 4.57 -2.29
N ILE A 36 -0.88 4.93 -1.03
CA ILE A 36 0.39 4.73 -0.34
C ILE A 36 0.19 3.63 0.70
N VAL A 37 1.00 2.58 0.61
CA VAL A 37 1.13 1.53 1.62
C VAL A 37 2.39 1.78 2.41
N ASP A 38 2.24 2.37 3.59
CA ASP A 38 3.32 2.56 4.54
C ASP A 38 3.55 1.26 5.29
N LYS A 39 4.63 0.54 4.92
CA LYS A 39 4.95 -0.72 5.56
C LYS A 39 5.42 -0.52 7.00
N ALA A 40 6.21 0.51 7.28
CA ALA A 40 6.77 0.75 8.60
C ALA A 40 5.66 0.93 9.65
N ASP A 41 4.63 1.69 9.30
CA ASP A 41 3.47 1.96 10.17
C ASP A 41 2.27 1.00 9.94
N ALA A 42 2.38 0.07 8.98
CA ALA A 42 1.32 -0.85 8.57
C ALA A 42 -0.02 -0.13 8.27
N ARG A 43 0.07 0.93 7.46
CA ARG A 43 -1.05 1.84 7.12
C ARG A 43 -1.22 1.95 5.60
N VAL A 44 -2.46 2.13 5.18
CA VAL A 44 -2.85 2.40 3.80
C VAL A 44 -3.53 3.75 3.75
N PHE A 45 -3.11 4.61 2.82
CA PHE A 45 -3.71 5.90 2.52
C PHE A 45 -4.18 5.90 1.06
N VAL A 46 -5.42 6.28 0.80
CA VAL A 46 -6.00 6.32 -0.56
C VAL A 46 -6.28 7.77 -0.92
N PHE A 47 -5.81 8.21 -2.08
CA PHE A 47 -5.95 9.57 -2.57
C PHE A 47 -6.70 9.59 -3.90
N ASP A 48 -7.41 10.69 -4.15
CA ASP A 48 -7.84 11.00 -5.51
C ASP A 48 -6.67 11.43 -6.40
N ALA A 49 -6.94 11.64 -7.68
CA ALA A 49 -5.94 12.04 -8.67
C ALA A 49 -5.21 13.36 -8.33
N ALA A 50 -5.84 14.24 -7.56
CA ALA A 50 -5.29 15.53 -7.16
C ALA A 50 -4.54 15.46 -5.82
N GLY A 51 -4.42 14.27 -5.21
CA GLY A 51 -3.75 14.08 -3.94
C GLY A 51 -4.59 14.44 -2.71
N ARG A 52 -5.93 14.46 -2.82
CA ARG A 52 -6.80 14.58 -1.63
C ARG A 52 -7.14 13.23 -1.06
N ILE A 53 -6.97 13.06 0.25
CA ILE A 53 -7.27 11.81 0.94
C ILE A 53 -8.75 11.43 0.77
N ARG A 54 -8.99 10.16 0.47
CA ARG A 54 -10.31 9.50 0.41
C ARG A 54 -10.56 8.62 1.62
N GLY A 55 -9.49 8.13 2.24
CA GLY A 55 -9.52 7.48 3.54
C GLY A 55 -8.17 6.84 3.88
N ALA A 56 -8.02 6.45 5.14
CA ALA A 56 -6.89 5.66 5.61
C ALA A 56 -7.35 4.50 6.51
N ALA A 57 -6.55 3.44 6.58
CA ALA A 57 -6.82 2.29 7.44
C ALA A 57 -5.54 1.57 7.86
N PRO A 58 -5.53 0.83 8.99
CA PRO A 58 -4.51 -0.17 9.25
C PRO A 58 -4.57 -1.28 8.20
N ALA A 59 -3.44 -1.91 7.95
CA ALA A 59 -3.33 -3.04 7.04
C ALA A 59 -2.55 -4.19 7.68
N LEU A 60 -2.86 -5.43 7.32
CA LEU A 60 -1.97 -6.56 7.56
C LEU A 60 -1.10 -6.77 6.33
N LEU A 61 0.18 -6.99 6.57
CA LEU A 61 1.23 -7.10 5.56
C LEU A 61 1.90 -8.47 5.68
N GLY A 62 2.82 -8.73 4.75
CA GLY A 62 3.68 -9.91 4.74
C GLY A 62 4.31 -10.15 6.12
N ALA A 63 4.35 -11.42 6.53
CA ALA A 63 4.92 -11.81 7.82
C ALA A 63 6.41 -11.43 7.97
N ALA A 64 7.16 -11.41 6.87
CA ALA A 64 8.54 -10.95 6.86
C ALA A 64 8.61 -9.44 6.60
N ARG A 65 9.52 -8.78 7.32
CA ARG A 65 10.00 -7.45 6.96
C ARG A 65 10.94 -7.54 5.76
N GLY A 66 10.79 -6.64 4.80
CA GLY A 66 11.69 -6.55 3.65
C GLY A 66 11.04 -5.90 2.43
N ASP A 67 11.89 -5.49 1.49
CA ASP A 67 11.48 -4.73 0.30
C ASP A 67 11.35 -5.55 -0.97
N TYR A 68 11.95 -6.74 -1.01
CA TYR A 68 12.05 -7.53 -2.23
C TYR A 68 11.12 -8.74 -2.24
N THR A 69 10.62 -9.07 -3.43
CA THR A 69 9.95 -10.32 -3.76
C THR A 69 10.99 -11.41 -4.01
N VAL A 70 10.75 -12.63 -3.52
CA VAL A 70 11.57 -13.80 -3.90
C VAL A 70 11.17 -14.22 -5.33
N PRO A 71 12.13 -14.46 -6.25
CA PRO A 71 11.81 -14.85 -7.62
C PRO A 71 10.87 -16.07 -7.71
N GLY A 72 9.83 -15.94 -8.55
CA GLY A 72 8.82 -16.95 -8.80
C GLY A 72 7.92 -17.27 -7.59
N ILE A 73 7.86 -16.41 -6.57
CA ILE A 73 7.04 -16.68 -5.38
C ILE A 73 5.54 -16.67 -5.67
N GLY A 74 5.10 -15.92 -6.68
CA GLY A 74 3.69 -15.86 -7.09
C GLY A 74 3.15 -17.21 -7.60
N ASP A 75 4.02 -18.08 -8.10
CA ASP A 75 3.67 -19.41 -8.61
C ASP A 75 3.78 -20.53 -7.57
N ARG A 76 4.28 -20.22 -6.36
CA ARG A 76 4.51 -21.22 -5.31
C ARG A 76 3.26 -21.51 -4.51
N GLN A 77 3.17 -22.74 -3.98
CA GLN A 77 2.14 -23.07 -3.02
C GLN A 77 2.45 -22.43 -1.65
N TYR A 78 1.42 -22.11 -0.86
CA TYR A 78 1.59 -21.51 0.47
C TYR A 78 2.43 -22.37 1.43
N SER A 79 2.42 -23.70 1.27
CA SER A 79 3.27 -24.64 2.02
C SER A 79 4.77 -24.45 1.74
N GLU A 80 5.11 -23.91 0.57
CA GLU A 80 6.49 -23.72 0.08
C GLU A 80 7.01 -22.29 0.32
N MET A 81 6.19 -21.45 0.95
CA MET A 81 6.52 -20.07 1.31
C MET A 81 6.83 -20.00 2.82
N PRO A 82 8.07 -20.26 3.27
CA PRO A 82 8.41 -20.12 4.68
C PRO A 82 8.24 -18.65 5.13
N PRO A 83 7.98 -18.38 6.43
CA PRO A 83 7.66 -17.02 6.90
C PRO A 83 8.61 -15.92 6.41
N LYS A 84 9.92 -16.20 6.36
CA LYS A 84 10.97 -15.27 5.90
C LYS A 84 10.84 -14.79 4.45
N THR A 85 10.10 -15.51 3.60
CA THR A 85 9.89 -15.14 2.19
C THR A 85 8.58 -14.41 1.96
N ARG A 86 7.75 -14.24 2.99
CA ARG A 86 6.42 -13.63 2.91
C ARG A 86 6.52 -12.12 3.10
N THR A 87 7.12 -11.41 2.15
CA THR A 87 7.25 -9.95 2.15
C THR A 87 6.09 -9.30 1.39
N THR A 88 5.71 -8.08 1.78
CA THR A 88 4.97 -7.19 0.88
C THR A 88 6.02 -6.34 0.14
N PRO A 89 6.18 -6.52 -1.18
CA PRO A 89 7.26 -5.87 -1.90
C PRO A 89 7.09 -4.36 -1.96
N ALA A 90 8.20 -3.63 -1.82
CA ALA A 90 8.22 -2.20 -2.05
C ALA A 90 8.25 -1.92 -3.56
N GLY A 91 7.62 -0.83 -3.99
CA GLY A 91 7.62 -0.45 -5.39
C GLY A 91 6.46 0.44 -5.79
N ARG A 92 6.43 0.79 -7.08
CA ARG A 92 5.37 1.54 -7.74
C ARG A 92 4.66 0.61 -8.71
N PHE A 93 3.38 0.40 -8.51
CA PHE A 93 2.61 -0.59 -9.25
C PHE A 93 1.37 0.02 -9.89
N VAL A 94 1.07 -0.38 -11.13
CA VAL A 94 -0.25 -0.11 -11.72
C VAL A 94 -1.23 -1.11 -11.14
N ALA A 95 -2.32 -0.61 -10.57
CA ALA A 95 -3.30 -1.39 -9.85
C ALA A 95 -4.69 -1.22 -10.45
N ALA A 96 -5.42 -2.33 -10.53
CA ALA A 96 -6.77 -2.37 -11.08
C ALA A 96 -7.64 -3.37 -10.32
N LEU A 97 -8.95 -3.11 -10.27
CA LEU A 97 -9.89 -4.09 -9.74
C LEU A 97 -9.93 -5.31 -10.67
N GLY A 98 -9.93 -6.50 -10.07
CA GLY A 98 -10.10 -7.76 -10.78
C GLY A 98 -10.59 -8.86 -9.85
N MET A 99 -10.72 -10.07 -10.40
CA MET A 99 -11.16 -11.24 -9.63
C MET A 99 -9.96 -12.07 -9.20
N SER A 100 -9.96 -12.52 -7.95
CA SER A 100 -9.05 -13.54 -7.46
C SER A 100 -9.45 -14.93 -7.97
N THR A 101 -8.55 -15.91 -7.84
CA THR A 101 -8.83 -17.33 -8.15
C THR A 101 -9.94 -17.95 -7.31
N ARG A 102 -10.35 -17.27 -6.22
CA ARG A 102 -11.46 -17.67 -5.35
C ARG A 102 -12.79 -16.98 -5.70
N GLY A 103 -12.83 -16.17 -6.75
CA GLY A 103 -14.04 -15.43 -7.15
C GLY A 103 -14.35 -14.23 -6.26
N GLU A 104 -13.39 -13.73 -5.49
CA GLU A 104 -13.51 -12.48 -4.72
C GLU A 104 -12.92 -11.32 -5.53
N ASP A 105 -13.58 -10.17 -5.57
CA ASP A 105 -13.01 -8.96 -6.14
C ASP A 105 -11.88 -8.43 -5.25
N VAL A 106 -10.75 -8.10 -5.88
CA VAL A 106 -9.53 -7.61 -5.24
C VAL A 106 -8.96 -6.45 -6.05
N LEU A 107 -8.17 -5.60 -5.41
CA LEU A 107 -7.29 -4.67 -6.12
C LEU A 107 -5.96 -5.38 -6.38
N TRP A 108 -5.69 -5.75 -7.63
CA TRP A 108 -4.40 -6.32 -8.00
C TRP A 108 -3.32 -5.25 -7.92
N VAL A 109 -2.16 -5.58 -7.32
CA VAL A 109 -1.05 -4.64 -7.09
C VAL A 109 0.18 -5.12 -7.84
N ASP A 110 0.74 -6.27 -7.47
CA ASP A 110 1.88 -6.88 -8.16
C ASP A 110 1.43 -8.24 -8.70
N TYR A 111 1.15 -8.28 -10.01
CA TYR A 111 0.68 -9.51 -10.66
C TYR A 111 1.75 -10.60 -10.65
N GLU A 112 3.02 -10.28 -10.89
CA GLU A 112 4.12 -11.24 -10.90
C GLU A 112 4.38 -11.80 -9.50
N GLY A 113 4.31 -10.95 -8.48
CA GLY A 113 4.41 -11.34 -7.07
C GLY A 113 3.13 -11.97 -6.51
N ALA A 114 2.05 -12.08 -7.29
CA ALA A 114 0.71 -12.48 -6.85
C ALA A 114 0.19 -11.70 -5.63
N VAL A 115 0.52 -10.41 -5.54
CA VAL A 115 0.13 -9.51 -4.45
C VAL A 115 -1.11 -8.72 -4.84
N SER A 116 -2.11 -8.76 -3.97
CA SER A 116 -3.31 -7.95 -4.06
C SER A 116 -3.60 -7.24 -2.75
N LEU A 117 -4.33 -6.12 -2.83
CA LEU A 117 -4.99 -5.49 -1.71
C LEU A 117 -6.43 -5.98 -1.65
N HIS A 118 -6.83 -6.56 -0.52
CA HIS A 118 -8.16 -7.13 -0.36
C HIS A 118 -8.68 -7.07 1.08
N ARG A 119 -9.95 -7.40 1.25
CA ARG A 119 -10.62 -7.51 2.56
C ARG A 119 -9.88 -8.54 3.44
N VAL A 120 -9.75 -8.24 4.72
CA VAL A 120 -9.18 -9.18 5.71
C VAL A 120 -9.93 -10.52 5.71
N VAL A 121 -9.17 -11.62 5.69
CA VAL A 121 -9.71 -12.99 5.69
C VAL A 121 -9.74 -13.54 7.10
N THR A 122 -10.90 -13.96 7.59
CA THR A 122 -11.12 -14.38 8.99
C THR A 122 -11.42 -15.87 9.17
N LYS A 123 -11.17 -16.68 8.14
CA LYS A 123 -11.45 -18.14 8.15
C LYS A 123 -10.71 -18.93 9.23
N ASN A 124 -9.56 -18.43 9.69
CA ASN A 124 -8.79 -19.03 10.78
C ASN A 124 -8.77 -18.12 12.02
N PRO A 125 -9.61 -18.39 13.04
CA PRO A 125 -9.67 -17.57 14.25
C PRO A 125 -8.33 -17.49 15.00
N GLY A 126 -7.49 -18.53 14.93
CA GLY A 126 -6.20 -18.56 15.62
C GLY A 126 -5.20 -17.50 15.12
N GLU A 127 -5.40 -16.96 13.92
CA GLU A 127 -4.56 -15.88 13.38
C GLU A 127 -4.90 -14.52 13.97
N ARG A 128 -6.08 -14.36 14.59
CA ARG A 128 -6.53 -13.13 15.27
C ARG A 128 -6.40 -11.87 14.40
N ARG A 129 -6.75 -11.99 13.11
CA ARG A 129 -6.49 -10.93 12.11
C ARG A 129 -7.23 -9.63 12.40
N LEU A 130 -8.45 -9.70 12.93
CA LEU A 130 -9.22 -8.50 13.26
C LEU A 130 -8.62 -7.78 14.48
N GLU A 131 -8.18 -8.54 15.47
CA GLU A 131 -7.50 -8.01 16.66
C GLU A 131 -6.17 -7.36 16.29
N ARG A 132 -5.39 -7.97 15.39
CA ARG A 132 -4.17 -7.37 14.83
C ARG A 132 -4.43 -6.07 14.08
N LEU A 133 -5.55 -5.94 13.36
CA LEU A 133 -5.92 -4.67 12.73
C LEU A 133 -6.31 -3.59 13.75
N ALA A 134 -6.77 -3.99 14.95
CA ALA A 134 -7.18 -3.08 16.01
C ALA A 134 -6.02 -2.66 16.94
N THR A 135 -4.85 -3.34 16.89
CA THR A 135 -3.70 -2.99 17.72
C THR A 135 -2.99 -1.72 17.24
N PRO A 136 -2.37 -0.95 18.14
CA PRO A 136 -1.61 0.24 17.78
C PRO A 136 -0.22 -0.07 17.19
N THR A 137 0.30 -1.30 17.36
CA THR A 137 1.67 -1.66 16.99
C THR A 137 1.72 -2.27 15.58
N PRO A 138 2.52 -1.71 14.65
CA PRO A 138 2.68 -2.27 13.30
C PRO A 138 3.29 -3.68 13.24
N LEU A 139 3.96 -4.14 14.31
CA LEU A 139 4.50 -5.50 14.39
C LEU A 139 3.40 -6.56 14.48
N ASP A 140 2.29 -6.24 15.13
CA ASP A 140 1.14 -7.15 15.23
C ASP A 140 0.49 -7.37 13.86
N ASN A 141 0.71 -6.46 12.91
CA ASN A 141 0.14 -6.48 11.58
C ASN A 141 0.91 -7.36 10.57
N ARG A 142 1.94 -8.10 11.00
CA ARG A 142 2.76 -8.97 10.13
C ARG A 142 2.30 -10.41 10.19
N ILE A 143 1.54 -10.84 9.19
CA ILE A 143 0.93 -12.18 9.19
C ILE A 143 0.61 -12.73 7.79
N SER A 144 0.49 -11.88 6.77
CA SER A 144 0.07 -12.31 5.44
C SER A 144 1.20 -13.02 4.68
N TYR A 145 0.86 -13.58 3.51
CA TYR A 145 1.81 -14.17 2.58
C TYR A 145 2.43 -13.15 1.61
N GLY A 146 2.04 -11.87 1.71
CA GLY A 146 2.49 -10.77 0.86
C GLY A 146 1.37 -9.79 0.55
N CYS A 147 0.13 -10.29 0.38
CA CYS A 147 -1.07 -9.47 0.17
C CYS A 147 -1.29 -8.44 1.28
N ILE A 148 -1.90 -7.32 0.90
CA ILE A 148 -2.25 -6.21 1.79
C ILE A 148 -3.70 -6.43 2.22
N ASN A 149 -3.94 -6.68 3.51
CA ASN A 149 -5.28 -6.98 4.02
C ASN A 149 -5.82 -5.81 4.82
N VAL A 150 -6.97 -5.28 4.44
CA VAL A 150 -7.58 -4.11 5.07
C VAL A 150 -8.95 -4.45 5.67
N PRO A 151 -9.50 -3.63 6.59
CA PRO A 151 -10.87 -3.79 7.06
C PRO A 151 -11.87 -3.84 5.89
N ALA A 152 -12.84 -4.75 5.96
CA ALA A 152 -13.81 -4.93 4.87
C ALA A 152 -14.56 -3.62 4.55
N GLN A 153 -14.99 -2.89 5.57
CA GLN A 153 -15.65 -1.59 5.39
C GLN A 153 -14.78 -0.57 4.65
N PHE A 154 -13.48 -0.51 4.95
CA PHE A 154 -12.55 0.39 4.26
C PHE A 154 -12.41 0.01 2.78
N TYR A 155 -12.33 -1.30 2.49
CA TYR A 155 -12.29 -1.76 1.11
C TYR A 155 -13.56 -1.36 0.34
N GLU A 156 -14.74 -1.61 0.91
CA GLU A 156 -16.02 -1.34 0.23
C GLU A 156 -16.33 0.14 0.08
N ALA A 157 -15.98 0.95 1.08
CA ALA A 157 -16.33 2.37 1.11
C ALA A 157 -15.29 3.26 0.43
N VAL A 158 -14.02 2.82 0.35
CA VAL A 158 -12.91 3.66 -0.13
C VAL A 158 -12.20 3.02 -1.31
N ILE A 159 -11.62 1.83 -1.17
CA ILE A 159 -10.81 1.22 -2.24
C ILE A 159 -11.67 0.94 -3.47
N ARG A 160 -12.72 0.14 -3.33
CA ARG A 160 -13.53 -0.29 -4.47
C ARG A 160 -14.13 0.91 -5.23
N PRO A 161 -14.77 1.91 -4.60
CA PRO A 161 -15.29 3.07 -5.32
C PRO A 161 -14.22 3.94 -5.98
N THR A 162 -13.00 3.97 -5.43
CA THR A 162 -11.89 4.76 -6.01
C THR A 162 -11.37 4.16 -7.31
N PHE A 163 -11.46 2.83 -7.47
CA PHE A 163 -10.89 2.09 -8.60
C PHE A 163 -11.94 1.49 -9.55
N ILE A 164 -13.25 1.72 -9.34
CA ILE A 164 -14.26 1.29 -10.32
C ILE A 164 -14.07 2.04 -11.63
N GLY A 165 -13.97 1.28 -12.73
CA GLY A 165 -13.89 1.84 -14.08
C GLY A 165 -12.57 2.56 -14.40
N THR A 166 -11.54 2.38 -13.57
CA THR A 166 -10.24 3.02 -13.74
C THR A 166 -9.12 2.16 -13.17
N GLU A 167 -7.89 2.52 -13.52
CA GLU A 167 -6.67 2.05 -12.87
C GLU A 167 -6.21 3.09 -11.85
N GLY A 168 -5.23 2.73 -11.03
CA GLY A 168 -4.53 3.69 -10.19
C GLY A 168 -3.13 3.21 -9.88
N ILE A 169 -2.38 4.03 -9.14
CA ILE A 169 -1.00 3.69 -8.78
C ILE A 169 -0.93 3.33 -7.31
N VAL A 170 -0.37 2.17 -6.98
CA VAL A 170 -0.08 1.77 -5.60
C VAL A 170 1.42 1.92 -5.37
N TYR A 171 1.79 2.81 -4.46
CA TYR A 171 3.14 3.01 -3.97
C TYR A 171 3.28 2.25 -2.65
N VAL A 172 4.04 1.17 -2.66
CA VAL A 172 4.41 0.46 -1.43
C VAL A 172 5.75 1.00 -0.97
N LEU A 173 5.74 1.73 0.13
CA LEU A 173 6.97 2.33 0.69
C LEU A 173 7.90 1.22 1.18
N PRO A 174 9.23 1.38 1.01
CA PRO A 174 10.19 0.45 1.59
C PRO A 174 10.27 0.58 3.11
N GLU A 175 10.78 -0.45 3.77
CA GLU A 175 11.03 -0.47 5.22
C GLU A 175 12.46 -0.88 5.58
N THR A 176 13.28 -1.23 4.59
CA THR A 176 14.72 -1.53 4.75
C THR A 176 15.62 -0.62 3.92
N ALA A 177 15.12 -0.07 2.81
CA ALA A 177 15.78 0.95 2.00
C ALA A 177 15.13 2.34 2.19
N PRO A 178 15.84 3.44 1.89
CA PRO A 178 15.23 4.78 1.89
C PRO A 178 14.19 4.93 0.79
N ALA A 179 12.99 5.42 1.11
CA ALA A 179 11.91 5.64 0.13
C ALA A 179 12.34 6.53 -1.05
N ARG A 180 13.13 7.57 -0.77
CA ARG A 180 13.67 8.48 -1.79
C ARG A 180 14.52 7.79 -2.86
N GLU A 181 15.26 6.75 -2.48
CA GLU A 181 16.16 6.04 -3.38
C GLU A 181 15.36 5.13 -4.30
N LEU A 182 14.37 4.42 -3.74
CA LEU A 182 13.50 3.53 -4.50
C LEU A 182 12.70 4.29 -5.56
N PHE A 183 12.17 5.47 -5.22
CA PHE A 183 11.32 6.25 -6.13
C PHE A 183 12.05 7.33 -6.91
N GLY A 184 13.35 7.55 -6.64
CA GLY A 184 14.08 8.71 -7.19
C GLY A 184 13.43 10.05 -6.80
N SER A 185 12.78 10.11 -5.64
CA SER A 185 12.01 11.27 -5.21
C SER A 185 12.88 12.36 -4.58
N TYR A 186 12.36 13.58 -4.55
CA TYR A 186 12.99 14.75 -3.94
C TYR A 186 12.07 15.38 -2.90
N ASP A 187 12.64 16.20 -2.02
CA ASP A 187 11.84 17.05 -1.13
C ASP A 187 11.16 18.15 -1.95
N ALA A 188 9.84 18.06 -2.10
CA ALA A 188 9.05 18.99 -2.89
C ALA A 188 9.07 20.42 -2.30
N TYR A 189 9.18 20.57 -0.97
CA TYR A 189 9.25 21.88 -0.34
C TYR A 189 10.58 22.56 -0.59
N GLU A 190 11.68 21.84 -0.40
CA GLU A 190 13.02 22.37 -0.68
C GLU A 190 13.19 22.71 -2.17
N ARG A 191 12.66 21.88 -3.09
CA ARG A 191 12.64 22.20 -4.52
C ARG A 191 11.84 23.47 -4.84
N TRP A 192 10.71 23.68 -4.18
CA TRP A 192 9.92 24.90 -4.35
C TRP A 192 10.70 26.14 -3.88
N ARG A 193 11.36 26.07 -2.72
CA ARG A 193 12.21 27.14 -2.16
C ARG A 193 13.43 27.49 -3.01
N GLN A 194 13.95 26.56 -3.80
CA GLN A 194 15.08 26.83 -4.70
C GLN A 194 14.65 27.51 -6.00
N ARG A 195 13.37 27.44 -6.35
CA ARG A 195 12.81 27.97 -7.61
C ARG A 195 12.18 29.36 -7.47
N HIS A 196 12.00 29.85 -6.24
CA HIS A 196 11.34 31.12 -5.91
C HIS A 196 12.07 31.78 -4.74
#